data_AF-A0A8H7L2P5-F1
#
_entry.id   AF-A0A8H7L2P5-F1
#
_cell.length_a   1.000
_cell.length_b   1.000
_cell.length_c   1.000
_cell.angle_alpha   90.00
_cell.angle_beta   90.00
_cell.angle_gamma   90.00
#
_symmetry.space_group_name_H-M   'P 1'
#
loop_
_entity.id
_entity.type
_entity.pdbx_description
1 polymer ?
#
loop_
_entity_poly.entity_id
_entity_poly.type
_entity_poly.pdbx_seq_one_letter_code
_entity_poly.pdbx_strand_id
1 'polypeptide(L)'
;MAYPDPSNVKYHTGLDNLTEFHFASGIGAHTFCKTCGSSIGGEFHIGDMHMVAINVRLFEDIDVSVLKLKYGDRKDVGPPYEYPHFPSDSDPAREHSLIPYHGNCQCKIVTYTAYIPSLSETEVIQDNCSICVKNAYILATSRPKDVVFHSGVDSLTTYAFGRKKVIHKFCQTCGSSVYLDRAGLGRDEFGMNARMFKDVNLKALKYQYTDGKNLVWPSDT
;
A
#
# COMPACT_ATOMS: atom_id res chain seq x y z
N MET A 1 6.26 2.38 12.52
CA MET A 1 5.96 3.73 13.04
C MET A 1 6.89 4.02 14.20
N ALA A 2 7.33 5.27 14.33
CA ALA A 2 7.90 5.82 15.55
C ALA A 2 6.81 6.60 16.29
N TYR A 3 6.91 6.71 17.61
CA TYR A 3 5.91 7.41 18.44
C TYR A 3 6.62 8.50 19.26
N PRO A 4 7.04 9.60 18.61
CA PRO A 4 7.69 10.70 19.33
C PRO A 4 6.68 11.45 20.21
N ASP A 5 7.20 12.22 21.16
CA ASP A 5 6.41 13.28 21.77
C ASP A 5 5.95 14.26 20.67
N PRO A 6 4.68 14.70 20.65
CA PRO A 6 4.18 15.63 19.62
C PRO A 6 5.02 16.90 19.47
N SER A 7 5.58 17.43 20.57
CA SER A 7 6.43 18.63 20.55
C SER A 7 7.78 18.43 19.82
N ASN A 8 8.19 17.17 19.60
CA ASN A 8 9.42 16.82 18.91
C ASN A 8 9.23 16.61 17.39
N VAL A 9 8.02 16.77 16.86
CA VAL A 9 7.75 16.66 15.42
C VAL A 9 7.68 18.05 14.81
N LYS A 10 8.50 18.28 13.78
CA LYS A 10 8.49 19.53 13.01
C LYS A 10 8.29 19.20 11.53
N TYR A 11 7.26 19.78 10.94
CA TYR A 11 7.04 19.74 9.50
C TYR A 11 7.65 20.99 8.88
N HIS A 12 8.54 20.81 7.91
CA HIS A 12 9.28 21.92 7.31
C HIS A 12 8.50 22.57 6.16
N THR A 13 7.89 21.77 5.28
CA THR A 13 7.20 22.22 4.06
C THR A 13 6.05 21.29 3.68
N GLY A 14 5.17 21.74 2.77
CA GLY A 14 4.17 20.89 2.12
C GLY A 14 2.97 20.49 2.99
N LEU A 15 2.75 21.19 4.11
CA LEU A 15 1.61 20.96 5.02
C LEU A 15 0.25 21.14 4.32
N ASP A 16 0.15 22.10 3.41
CA ASP A 16 -1.02 22.36 2.57
C ASP A 16 -1.37 21.17 1.63
N ASN A 17 -0.36 20.37 1.30
CA ASN A 17 -0.48 19.18 0.47
C ASN A 17 -0.75 17.90 1.27
N LEU A 18 -0.96 17.99 2.58
CA LEU A 18 -1.37 16.87 3.42
C LEU A 18 -2.89 16.81 3.54
N THR A 19 -3.43 15.60 3.67
CA THR A 19 -4.83 15.34 3.98
C THR A 19 -4.94 14.25 5.04
N GLU A 20 -6.11 14.16 5.65
CA GLU A 20 -6.38 13.21 6.72
C GLU A 20 -7.53 12.26 6.38
N PHE A 21 -7.42 11.05 6.91
CA PHE A 21 -8.49 10.07 6.96
C PHE A 21 -8.77 9.70 8.41
N HIS A 22 -9.97 9.98 8.88
CA HIS A 22 -10.38 9.68 10.25
C HIS A 22 -10.96 8.28 10.37
N PHE A 23 -10.60 7.57 11.43
CA PHE A 23 -11.04 6.21 11.72
C PHE A 23 -11.26 6.03 13.23
N ALA A 24 -11.72 4.84 13.64
CA ALA A 24 -12.04 4.53 15.03
C ALA A 24 -12.96 5.58 15.68
N SER A 25 -14.06 5.91 14.99
CA SER A 25 -15.04 6.93 15.42
C SER A 25 -14.43 8.32 15.66
N GLY A 26 -13.37 8.68 14.91
CA GLY A 26 -12.72 9.99 14.98
C GLY A 26 -11.55 10.07 15.97
N ILE A 27 -11.30 9.01 16.74
CA ILE A 27 -10.18 8.94 17.70
C ILE A 27 -8.82 9.01 16.98
N GLY A 28 -8.72 8.42 15.79
CA GLY A 28 -7.50 8.37 15.00
C GLY A 28 -7.63 9.14 13.70
N ALA A 29 -6.61 9.90 13.34
CA ALA A 29 -6.44 10.53 12.04
C ALA A 29 -5.19 9.99 11.36
N HIS A 30 -5.31 9.49 10.14
CA HIS A 30 -4.18 9.08 9.30
C HIS A 30 -3.86 10.21 8.33
N THR A 31 -2.63 10.75 8.41
CA THR A 31 -2.18 11.86 7.58
C THR A 31 -1.31 11.35 6.42
N PHE A 32 -1.62 11.75 5.19
CA PHE A 32 -0.87 11.36 3.99
C PHE A 32 -0.78 12.50 2.96
N CYS A 33 0.20 12.39 2.06
CA CYS A 33 0.38 13.35 0.97
C CYS A 33 -0.69 13.18 -0.13
N LYS A 34 -1.42 14.24 -0.46
CA LYS A 34 -2.45 14.26 -1.51
C LYS A 34 -1.91 13.92 -2.89
N THR A 35 -0.65 14.25 -3.16
CA THR A 35 -0.03 14.04 -4.48
C THR A 35 0.43 12.61 -4.70
N CYS A 36 1.17 12.03 -3.75
CA CYS A 36 1.86 10.74 -3.95
C CYS A 36 1.33 9.60 -3.08
N GLY A 37 0.33 9.86 -2.23
CA GLY A 37 -0.26 8.86 -1.35
C GLY A 37 0.63 8.40 -0.20
N SER A 38 1.85 8.94 -0.07
CA SER A 38 2.76 8.54 0.99
C SER A 38 2.20 8.88 2.36
N SER A 39 2.09 7.84 3.20
CA SER A 39 1.69 7.95 4.59
C SER A 39 2.75 8.73 5.36
N ILE A 40 2.35 9.86 5.94
CA ILE A 40 3.20 10.69 6.80
C ILE A 40 3.20 10.14 8.21
N GLY A 41 2.02 9.85 8.73
CA GLY A 41 1.84 9.54 10.13
C GLY A 41 0.37 9.41 10.50
N GLY A 42 0.11 9.43 11.80
CA GLY A 42 -1.23 9.60 12.29
C GLY A 42 -1.23 10.13 13.71
N GLU A 43 -2.34 10.74 14.09
CA GLU A 43 -2.56 11.31 15.41
C GLU A 43 -3.74 10.60 16.09
N PHE A 44 -3.63 10.43 17.40
CA PHE A 44 -4.66 9.77 18.20
C PHE A 44 -4.97 10.62 19.42
N HIS A 45 -6.26 10.88 19.64
CA HIS A 45 -6.77 11.61 20.80
C HIS A 45 -7.67 10.68 21.63
N ILE A 46 -7.17 10.24 22.79
CA ILE A 46 -7.87 9.30 23.68
C ILE A 46 -8.00 9.94 25.06
N GLY A 47 -9.17 10.53 25.34
CA GLY A 47 -9.31 11.40 26.51
C GLY A 47 -8.32 12.56 26.44
N ASP A 48 -7.50 12.72 27.47
CA ASP A 48 -6.44 13.74 27.52
C ASP A 48 -5.12 13.29 26.84
N MET A 49 -5.03 12.04 26.37
CA MET A 49 -3.82 11.55 25.72
C MET A 49 -3.79 11.99 24.25
N HIS A 50 -2.70 12.67 23.87
CA HIS A 50 -2.36 12.96 22.48
C HIS A 50 -1.12 12.14 22.08
N MET A 51 -1.27 11.27 21.08
CA MET A 51 -0.18 10.46 20.55
C MET A 51 0.04 10.77 19.07
N VAL A 52 1.29 10.97 18.69
CA VAL A 52 1.70 11.11 17.29
C VAL A 52 2.46 9.87 16.86
N ALA A 53 2.14 9.36 15.68
CA ALA A 53 2.84 8.26 15.02
C ALA A 53 3.46 8.75 13.72
N ILE A 54 4.75 8.52 13.49
CA ILE A 54 5.46 8.91 12.26
C ILE A 54 5.86 7.69 11.45
N ASN A 55 5.65 7.74 10.14
CA ASN A 55 6.11 6.72 9.21
C ASN A 55 7.64 6.78 9.07
N VAL A 56 8.33 5.86 9.75
CA VAL A 56 9.80 5.78 9.75
C VAL A 56 10.41 5.56 8.37
N ARG A 57 9.62 5.07 7.40
CA ARG A 57 10.06 4.85 6.01
C ARG A 57 10.25 6.15 5.23
N LEU A 58 9.86 7.29 5.81
CA LEU A 58 10.09 8.61 5.22
C LEU A 58 11.45 9.21 5.54
N PHE A 59 12.13 8.72 6.58
CA PHE A 59 13.46 9.19 6.93
C PHE A 59 14.48 8.65 5.93
N GLU A 60 15.27 9.53 5.32
CA GLU A 60 16.21 9.16 4.26
C GLU A 60 17.41 8.36 4.79
N ASP A 61 17.80 8.59 6.04
CA ASP A 61 18.96 7.97 6.69
C ASP A 61 18.62 6.73 7.52
N ILE A 62 17.42 6.18 7.37
CA ILE A 62 17.03 4.95 8.07
C ILE A 62 17.06 3.76 7.13
N ASP A 63 17.97 2.83 7.42
CA ASP A 63 17.88 1.48 6.90
C ASP A 63 16.78 0.71 7.66
N VAL A 64 15.63 0.58 7.02
CA VAL A 64 14.46 -0.10 7.58
C VAL A 64 14.67 -1.59 7.80
N SER A 65 15.69 -2.19 7.15
CA SER A 65 15.99 -3.63 7.27
C SER A 65 16.67 -3.99 8.59
N VAL A 66 17.39 -3.05 9.20
CA VAL A 66 18.10 -3.25 10.47
C VAL A 66 17.30 -2.79 11.69
N LEU A 67 16.11 -2.22 11.49
CA LEU A 67 15.26 -1.78 12.58
C LEU A 67 14.81 -2.97 13.44
N LYS A 68 14.94 -2.83 14.77
CA LYS A 68 14.36 -3.78 15.72
C LYS A 68 12.85 -3.59 15.77
N LEU A 69 12.14 -4.37 14.98
CA LEU A 69 10.67 -4.31 14.92
C LEU A 69 10.05 -4.98 16.15
N LYS A 70 9.31 -4.20 16.94
CA LYS A 70 8.37 -4.78 17.91
C LYS A 70 7.14 -5.26 17.17
N TYR A 71 7.04 -6.57 16.95
CA TYR A 71 5.86 -7.14 16.32
C TYR A 71 4.68 -7.10 17.30
N GLY A 72 3.54 -6.59 16.84
CA GLY A 72 2.27 -6.69 17.55
C GLY A 72 1.23 -7.25 16.62
N ASP A 73 0.62 -8.37 16.99
CA ASP A 73 -0.64 -8.78 16.38
C ASP A 73 -1.76 -8.07 17.15
N ARG A 74 -2.47 -7.18 16.46
CA ARG A 74 -3.56 -6.38 17.03
C ARG A 74 -4.90 -6.74 16.41
N LYS A 75 -4.98 -7.82 15.62
CA LYS A 75 -6.23 -8.24 14.97
C LYS A 75 -7.35 -8.53 15.98
N ASP A 76 -6.97 -8.97 17.18
CA ASP A 76 -7.88 -9.33 18.27
C ASP A 76 -8.04 -8.18 19.30
N VAL A 77 -7.47 -7.01 19.04
CA VAL A 77 -7.60 -5.82 19.90
C VAL A 77 -8.75 -4.96 19.39
N GLY A 78 -9.90 -5.04 20.07
CA GLY A 78 -11.12 -4.36 19.67
C GLY A 78 -11.96 -5.20 18.69
N PRO A 79 -13.01 -4.62 18.10
CA PRO A 79 -13.79 -5.32 17.08
C PRO A 79 -12.91 -5.63 15.86
N PRO A 80 -13.05 -6.84 15.28
CA PRO A 80 -12.26 -7.22 14.12
C PRO A 80 -12.54 -6.29 12.95
N TYR A 81 -11.55 -6.13 12.07
CA TYR A 81 -11.76 -5.42 10.82
C TYR A 81 -12.80 -6.16 9.96
N GLU A 82 -13.95 -5.52 9.74
CA GLU A 82 -14.98 -6.05 8.87
C GLU A 82 -14.63 -5.75 7.40
N TYR A 83 -14.27 -6.78 6.64
CA TYR A 83 -14.08 -6.64 5.20
C TYR A 83 -15.38 -6.26 4.49
N PRO A 84 -15.32 -5.51 3.37
CA PRO A 84 -16.49 -5.32 2.52
C PRO A 84 -16.93 -6.66 1.92
N HIS A 85 -18.18 -6.71 1.45
CA HIS A 85 -18.66 -7.85 0.70
C HIS A 85 -17.96 -7.91 -0.67
N PHE A 86 -17.46 -9.10 -1.02
CA PHE A 86 -16.89 -9.38 -2.33
C PHE A 86 -17.82 -10.31 -3.12
N PRO A 87 -17.99 -10.09 -4.43
CA PRO A 87 -18.80 -10.97 -5.27
C PRO A 87 -18.20 -12.38 -5.32
N SER A 88 -19.06 -13.38 -5.57
CA SER A 88 -18.65 -14.77 -5.77
C SER A 88 -17.77 -14.92 -7.02
N ASP A 89 -16.66 -15.65 -6.89
CA ASP A 89 -15.64 -15.86 -7.94
C ASP A 89 -16.05 -16.89 -9.00
N SER A 90 -17.24 -16.76 -9.58
CA SER A 90 -17.71 -17.65 -10.66
C SER A 90 -17.44 -17.03 -12.03
N ASP A 91 -16.17 -16.92 -12.42
CA ASP A 91 -15.79 -16.59 -13.80
C ASP A 91 -15.17 -17.83 -14.48
N PRO A 92 -15.95 -18.61 -15.23
CA PRO A 92 -15.50 -19.84 -15.86
C PRO A 92 -14.54 -19.63 -17.05
N ALA A 93 -14.30 -18.37 -17.47
CA ALA A 93 -13.39 -18.06 -18.57
C ALA A 93 -11.93 -17.87 -18.12
N ARG A 94 -11.65 -17.96 -16.81
CA ARG A 94 -10.31 -17.73 -16.27
C ARG A 94 -9.42 -18.94 -16.38
N GLU A 95 -8.13 -18.66 -16.58
CA GLU A 95 -7.09 -19.67 -16.63
C GLU A 95 -7.07 -20.47 -15.31
N HIS A 96 -7.13 -21.80 -15.39
CA HIS A 96 -7.27 -22.69 -14.23
C HIS A 96 -6.13 -22.59 -13.19
N SER A 97 -5.00 -21.95 -13.55
CA SER A 97 -3.84 -21.72 -12.68
C SER A 97 -3.97 -20.49 -11.78
N LEU A 98 -4.96 -19.62 -12.02
CA LEU A 98 -5.16 -18.38 -11.28
C LEU A 98 -6.21 -18.57 -10.19
N ILE A 99 -5.91 -18.05 -8.99
CA ILE A 99 -6.85 -18.04 -7.87
C ILE A 99 -7.19 -16.61 -7.47
N PRO A 100 -8.40 -16.36 -6.94
CA PRO A 100 -8.83 -15.02 -6.58
C PRO A 100 -8.18 -14.54 -5.28
N TYR A 101 -7.69 -13.30 -5.30
CA TYR A 101 -7.30 -12.54 -4.13
C TYR A 101 -8.12 -11.25 -4.06
N HIS A 102 -9.03 -11.20 -3.10
CA HIS A 102 -9.83 -10.01 -2.84
C HIS A 102 -9.02 -8.95 -2.11
N GLY A 103 -9.14 -7.70 -2.52
CA GLY A 103 -8.49 -6.59 -1.84
C GLY A 103 -9.35 -5.34 -1.76
N ASN A 104 -9.04 -4.49 -0.79
CA ASN A 104 -9.70 -3.21 -0.61
C ASN A 104 -8.76 -2.17 -0.01
N CYS A 105 -9.04 -0.88 -0.25
CA CYS A 105 -8.40 0.20 0.49
C CYS A 105 -8.95 0.29 1.93
N GLN A 106 -8.27 1.03 2.81
CA GLN A 106 -8.64 1.13 4.23
C GLN A 106 -10.07 1.67 4.46
N CYS A 107 -10.52 2.64 3.65
CA CYS A 107 -11.87 3.18 3.74
C CYS A 107 -12.94 2.34 3.01
N LYS A 108 -12.55 1.20 2.41
CA LYS A 108 -13.43 0.25 1.70
C LYS A 108 -14.10 0.78 0.43
N ILE A 109 -13.84 2.03 0.03
CA ILE A 109 -14.39 2.62 -1.21
C ILE A 109 -13.88 1.89 -2.45
N VAL A 110 -12.59 1.51 -2.46
CA VAL A 110 -12.00 0.75 -3.54
C VAL A 110 -12.01 -0.72 -3.16
N THR A 111 -12.68 -1.55 -3.95
CA THR A 111 -12.68 -3.01 -3.81
C THR A 111 -12.37 -3.67 -5.15
N TYR A 112 -11.62 -4.76 -5.12
CA TYR A 112 -11.19 -5.45 -6.33
C TYR A 112 -10.88 -6.92 -6.05
N THR A 113 -10.72 -7.69 -7.12
CA THR A 113 -10.19 -9.06 -7.08
C THR A 113 -9.09 -9.18 -8.11
N ALA A 114 -7.91 -9.59 -7.66
CA ALA A 114 -6.79 -9.93 -8.53
C ALA A 114 -6.72 -11.45 -8.65
N TYR A 115 -6.76 -11.94 -9.89
CA TYR A 115 -6.58 -13.35 -10.20
C TYR A 115 -5.12 -13.55 -10.55
N ILE A 116 -4.40 -14.22 -9.66
CA ILE A 116 -2.95 -14.45 -9.77
C ILE A 116 -2.64 -15.89 -9.38
N PRO A 117 -1.48 -16.43 -9.79
CA PRO A 117 -1.06 -17.73 -9.27
C PRO A 117 -0.93 -17.68 -7.74
N SER A 118 -0.99 -18.84 -7.09
CA SER A 118 -0.97 -18.89 -5.63
C SER A 118 0.25 -18.17 -5.03
N LEU A 119 0.01 -17.29 -4.07
CA LEU A 119 1.05 -16.61 -3.29
C LEU A 119 1.88 -17.55 -2.41
N SER A 120 1.43 -18.80 -2.19
CA SER A 120 2.26 -19.83 -1.53
C SER A 120 3.30 -20.42 -2.48
N GLU A 121 3.07 -20.32 -3.78
CA GLU A 121 3.89 -20.95 -4.83
C GLU A 121 4.71 -19.92 -5.62
N THR A 122 4.32 -18.64 -5.57
CA THR A 122 5.00 -17.54 -6.25
C THR A 122 5.75 -16.61 -5.32
N GLU A 123 6.66 -15.83 -5.90
CA GLU A 123 7.37 -14.77 -5.20
C GLU A 123 6.65 -13.44 -5.37
N VAL A 124 6.56 -12.68 -4.28
CA VAL A 124 6.18 -11.26 -4.29
C VAL A 124 7.42 -10.39 -4.34
N ILE A 125 7.33 -9.27 -5.05
CA ILE A 125 8.46 -8.36 -5.19
C ILE A 125 8.49 -7.39 -4.00
N GLN A 126 9.66 -7.30 -3.37
CA GLN A 126 10.01 -6.21 -2.47
C GLN A 126 11.17 -5.43 -3.09
N ASP A 127 11.02 -4.12 -3.15
CA ASP A 127 11.94 -3.23 -3.86
C ASP A 127 12.36 -2.09 -2.91
N ASN A 128 13.64 -1.71 -2.98
CA ASN A 128 14.22 -0.61 -2.21
C ASN A 128 14.05 0.77 -2.90
N CYS A 129 13.34 0.84 -4.03
CA CYS A 129 12.99 2.08 -4.70
C CYS A 129 12.27 3.05 -3.75
N SER A 130 12.45 4.37 -3.92
CA SER A 130 11.94 5.37 -2.97
C SER A 130 10.43 5.27 -2.71
N ILE A 131 9.61 5.08 -3.75
CA ILE A 131 8.15 4.92 -3.57
C ILE A 131 7.79 3.57 -2.94
N CYS A 132 8.57 2.52 -3.23
CA CYS A 132 8.39 1.18 -2.70
C CYS A 132 8.65 1.16 -1.19
N VAL A 133 9.74 1.80 -0.76
CA VAL A 133 10.12 1.94 0.65
C VAL A 133 9.11 2.81 1.39
N LYS A 134 8.82 4.02 0.91
CA LYS A 134 7.95 5.00 1.60
C LYS A 134 6.52 4.48 1.79
N ASN A 135 5.99 3.76 0.79
CA ASN A 135 4.63 3.20 0.80
C ASN A 135 4.58 1.72 1.26
N ALA A 136 5.72 1.16 1.68
CA ALA A 136 5.85 -0.21 2.17
C ALA A 136 5.31 -1.29 1.22
N TYR A 137 5.45 -1.10 -0.09
CA TYR A 137 4.92 -2.00 -1.10
C TYR A 137 5.44 -3.45 -0.94
N ILE A 138 4.52 -4.41 -1.12
CA ILE A 138 4.81 -5.82 -1.41
C ILE A 138 4.00 -6.13 -2.66
N LEU A 139 4.65 -6.39 -3.79
CA LEU A 139 4.00 -6.41 -5.09
C LEU A 139 3.78 -7.84 -5.56
N ALA A 140 2.51 -8.24 -5.64
CA ALA A 140 2.09 -9.43 -6.37
C ALA A 140 1.81 -9.06 -7.82
N THR A 141 2.50 -9.71 -8.76
CA THR A 141 2.36 -9.39 -10.19
C THR A 141 1.07 -9.98 -10.75
N SER A 142 0.32 -9.19 -11.50
CA SER A 142 -0.90 -9.59 -12.22
C SER A 142 -0.92 -8.93 -13.59
N ARG A 143 -1.62 -9.51 -14.57
CA ARG A 143 -1.95 -8.80 -15.82
C ARG A 143 -3.14 -7.88 -15.55
N PRO A 144 -3.24 -6.70 -16.19
CA PRO A 144 -4.39 -5.82 -16.02
C PRO A 144 -5.75 -6.49 -16.26
N LYS A 145 -5.84 -7.36 -17.27
CA LYS A 145 -7.07 -8.13 -17.58
C LYS A 145 -7.48 -9.11 -16.48
N ASP A 146 -6.55 -9.50 -15.61
CA ASP A 146 -6.80 -10.43 -14.50
C ASP A 146 -7.14 -9.70 -13.19
N VAL A 147 -7.37 -8.39 -13.25
CA VAL A 147 -7.84 -7.59 -12.12
C VAL A 147 -9.23 -7.02 -12.41
N VAL A 148 -10.19 -7.33 -11.54
CA VAL A 148 -11.55 -6.81 -11.61
C VAL A 148 -11.74 -5.81 -10.48
N PHE A 149 -11.99 -4.55 -10.79
CA PHE A 149 -12.42 -3.56 -9.81
C PHE A 149 -13.94 -3.64 -9.65
N HIS A 150 -14.39 -3.86 -8.42
CA HIS A 150 -15.81 -3.98 -8.09
C HIS A 150 -16.42 -2.65 -7.67
N SER A 151 -15.61 -1.76 -7.09
CA SER A 151 -16.03 -0.40 -6.72
C SER A 151 -14.85 0.56 -6.60
N GLY A 152 -15.12 1.86 -6.76
CA GLY A 152 -14.22 2.95 -6.40
C GLY A 152 -12.98 3.13 -7.27
N VAL A 153 -12.95 2.60 -8.50
CA VAL A 153 -11.81 2.79 -9.41
C VAL A 153 -11.53 4.28 -9.68
N ASP A 154 -12.58 5.08 -9.74
CA ASP A 154 -12.64 6.53 -9.89
C ASP A 154 -12.30 7.30 -8.60
N SER A 155 -12.18 6.59 -7.48
CA SER A 155 -11.59 7.11 -6.23
C SER A 155 -10.08 6.88 -6.13
N LEU A 156 -9.46 6.33 -7.17
CA LEU A 156 -8.00 6.18 -7.25
C LEU A 156 -7.35 7.43 -7.85
N THR A 157 -6.38 7.98 -7.13
CA THR A 157 -5.47 9.02 -7.62
C THR A 157 -4.22 8.38 -8.21
N THR A 158 -3.59 9.11 -9.14
CA THR A 158 -2.37 8.71 -9.82
C THR A 158 -1.19 9.59 -9.43
N TYR A 159 -0.05 8.95 -9.18
CA TYR A 159 1.26 9.60 -9.13
C TYR A 159 2.24 8.91 -10.08
N ALA A 160 2.79 9.64 -11.04
CA ALA A 160 3.74 9.10 -12.02
C ALA A 160 5.18 9.24 -11.50
N PHE A 161 5.97 8.17 -11.58
CA PHE A 161 7.37 8.14 -11.18
C PHE A 161 8.22 7.30 -12.15
N GLY A 162 9.52 7.19 -11.91
CA GLY A 162 10.43 6.41 -12.76
C GLY A 162 10.45 6.94 -14.20
N ARG A 163 10.80 8.22 -14.36
CA ARG A 163 10.66 8.97 -15.63
C ARG A 163 9.23 8.97 -16.19
N LYS A 164 8.24 8.97 -15.30
CA LYS A 164 6.81 8.92 -15.63
C LYS A 164 6.38 7.63 -16.36
N LYS A 165 7.18 6.56 -16.30
CA LYS A 165 6.89 5.27 -16.92
C LYS A 165 6.13 4.31 -16.00
N VAL A 166 6.10 4.57 -14.70
CA VAL A 166 5.35 3.77 -13.74
C VAL A 166 4.33 4.66 -13.05
N ILE A 167 3.10 4.16 -12.96
CA ILE A 167 1.96 4.85 -12.40
C ILE A 167 1.60 4.22 -11.06
N HIS A 168 1.75 4.99 -9.99
CA HIS A 168 1.26 4.62 -8.67
C HIS A 168 -0.22 4.97 -8.53
N LYS A 169 -1.05 4.00 -8.14
CA LYS A 169 -2.48 4.15 -7.91
C LYS A 169 -2.80 3.96 -6.43
N PHE A 170 -3.39 4.98 -5.81
CA PHE A 170 -3.76 4.98 -4.39
C PHE A 170 -5.14 5.58 -4.17
N CYS A 171 -5.80 5.18 -3.08
CA CYS A 171 -7.10 5.72 -2.72
C CYS A 171 -6.98 7.19 -2.30
N GLN A 172 -7.69 8.09 -2.97
CA GLN A 172 -7.65 9.52 -2.67
C GLN A 172 -8.19 9.86 -1.27
N THR A 173 -9.03 8.99 -0.72
CA THR A 173 -9.71 9.21 0.57
C THR A 173 -8.87 8.78 1.76
N CYS A 174 -8.16 7.64 1.67
CA CYS A 174 -7.43 7.07 2.81
C CYS A 174 -5.94 6.82 2.56
N GLY A 175 -5.41 7.24 1.40
CA GLY A 175 -3.99 7.11 1.06
C GLY A 175 -3.50 5.67 0.82
N SER A 176 -4.37 4.66 0.90
CA SER A 176 -3.98 3.27 0.69
C SER A 176 -3.39 3.06 -0.70
N SER A 177 -2.14 2.62 -0.75
CA SER A 177 -1.44 2.27 -1.98
C SER A 177 -1.98 0.96 -2.54
N VAL A 178 -2.73 1.02 -3.65
CA VAL A 178 -3.47 -0.14 -4.18
C VAL A 178 -2.62 -0.94 -5.15
N TYR A 179 -2.08 -0.31 -6.19
CA TYR A 179 -1.25 -0.99 -7.18
C TYR A 179 -0.29 -0.04 -7.89
N LEU A 180 0.68 -0.64 -8.59
CA LEU A 180 1.54 0.03 -9.56
C LEU A 180 1.19 -0.46 -10.97
N ASP A 181 0.98 0.45 -11.90
CA ASP A 181 0.83 0.15 -13.32
C ASP A 181 2.18 0.37 -14.03
N ARG A 182 2.66 -0.68 -14.68
CA ARG A 182 3.98 -0.76 -15.33
C ARG A 182 3.90 -0.74 -16.86
N ALA A 183 2.74 -0.42 -17.45
CA ALA A 183 2.55 -0.36 -18.89
C ALA A 183 3.55 0.57 -19.60
N GLY A 184 3.94 1.69 -18.96
CA GLY A 184 4.94 2.61 -19.50
C GLY A 184 6.36 2.03 -19.59
N LEU A 185 6.61 0.84 -19.02
CA LEU A 185 7.84 0.06 -19.21
C LEU A 185 7.72 -0.99 -20.33
N GLY A 186 6.62 -1.01 -21.08
CA GLY A 186 6.32 -2.07 -22.04
C GLY A 186 5.91 -3.40 -21.37
N ARG A 187 5.54 -3.35 -20.09
CA ARG A 187 5.09 -4.51 -19.30
C ARG A 187 3.58 -4.39 -19.09
N ASP A 188 2.80 -5.27 -19.70
CA ASP A 188 1.34 -5.38 -19.47
C ASP A 188 1.06 -6.01 -18.10
N GLU A 189 1.45 -5.29 -17.04
CA GLU A 189 1.52 -5.80 -15.68
C GLU A 189 1.13 -4.74 -14.66
N PHE A 190 0.34 -5.17 -13.69
CA PHE A 190 0.16 -4.49 -12.42
C PHE A 190 1.01 -5.17 -11.34
N GLY A 191 1.60 -4.35 -10.47
CA GLY A 191 2.09 -4.78 -9.16
C GLY A 191 1.03 -4.49 -8.12
N MET A 192 0.21 -5.47 -7.78
CA MET A 192 -0.85 -5.36 -6.77
C MET A 192 -0.24 -5.37 -5.37
N ASN A 193 -0.66 -4.47 -4.49
CA ASN A 193 -0.14 -4.45 -3.14
C ASN A 193 -0.72 -5.61 -2.32
N ALA A 194 0.09 -6.63 -2.05
CA ALA A 194 -0.33 -7.82 -1.31
C ALA A 194 -0.81 -7.50 0.13
N ARG A 195 -0.42 -6.33 0.68
CA ARG A 195 -0.91 -5.86 1.98
C ARG A 195 -2.39 -5.51 2.00
N MET A 196 -2.98 -5.25 0.84
CA MET A 196 -4.39 -4.90 0.69
C MET A 196 -5.26 -6.14 0.47
N PHE A 197 -4.65 -7.32 0.29
CA PHE A 197 -5.40 -8.56 0.14
C PHE A 197 -5.95 -9.04 1.48
N LYS A 198 -7.19 -9.50 1.43
CA LYS A 198 -7.90 -10.11 2.54
C LYS A 198 -7.16 -11.36 3.01
N ASP A 199 -6.90 -11.41 4.32
CA ASP A 199 -6.40 -12.58 5.05
C ASP A 199 -5.08 -13.19 4.54
N VAL A 200 -4.24 -12.40 3.86
CA VAL A 200 -2.90 -12.85 3.43
C VAL A 200 -1.90 -12.78 4.58
N ASN A 201 -1.29 -13.92 4.90
CA ASN A 201 -0.17 -13.99 5.85
C ASN A 201 1.13 -13.50 5.20
N LEU A 202 1.41 -12.21 5.34
CA LEU A 202 2.62 -11.57 4.78
C LEU A 202 3.93 -12.22 5.24
N LYS A 203 3.97 -12.85 6.43
CA LYS A 203 5.19 -13.51 6.93
C LYS A 203 5.51 -14.82 6.19
N ALA A 204 4.51 -15.45 5.60
CA ALA A 204 4.65 -16.72 4.90
C ALA A 204 4.92 -16.56 3.39
N LEU A 205 4.91 -15.32 2.88
CA LEU A 205 5.19 -15.03 1.48
C LEU A 205 6.66 -15.31 1.16
N LYS A 206 6.92 -15.74 -0.08
CA LYS A 206 8.27 -15.81 -0.64
C LYS A 206 8.59 -14.45 -1.27
N TYR A 207 9.75 -13.89 -0.95
CA TYR A 207 10.12 -12.55 -1.37
C TYR A 207 11.22 -12.57 -2.41
N GLN A 208 10.96 -11.96 -3.56
CA GLN A 208 11.97 -11.57 -4.52
C GLN A 208 12.42 -10.14 -4.19
N TYR A 209 13.68 -9.98 -3.82
CA TYR A 209 14.26 -8.67 -3.55
C TYR A 209 14.80 -8.05 -4.83
N THR A 210 14.55 -6.75 -5.02
CA THR A 210 15.03 -5.98 -6.17
C THR A 210 15.67 -4.67 -5.71
N ASP A 211 16.69 -4.23 -6.46
CA ASP A 211 17.41 -2.98 -6.21
C ASP A 211 16.94 -1.88 -7.19
N GLY A 212 15.72 -1.40 -6.99
CA GLY A 212 15.15 -0.32 -7.79
C GLY A 212 15.84 1.04 -7.57
N LYS A 213 16.60 1.21 -6.48
CA LYS A 213 17.40 2.41 -6.22
C LYS A 213 18.51 2.58 -7.27
N ASN A 214 19.13 1.47 -7.68
CA ASN A 214 20.23 1.45 -8.65
C ASN A 214 19.81 0.97 -10.05
N LEU A 215 18.50 0.96 -10.34
CA LEU A 215 17.98 0.53 -11.64
C LEU A 215 18.48 1.45 -12.76
N VAL A 216 19.13 0.87 -13.77
CA VAL A 216 19.43 1.53 -15.05
C VAL A 216 18.20 1.47 -15.93
N TRP A 217 17.72 2.62 -16.42
CA TRP A 217 16.49 2.65 -17.18
C TRP A 217 16.77 2.47 -18.66
N PRO A 218 15.88 1.80 -19.42
CA PRO A 218 16.09 1.59 -20.87
C PRO A 218 16.22 2.87 -21.70
N SER A 219 15.84 4.03 -21.15
CA SER A 219 16.02 5.33 -21.79
C SER A 219 17.38 5.98 -21.50
N ASP A 220 18.19 5.39 -20.63
CA ASP A 220 19.51 5.89 -20.24
C ASP A 220 20.66 5.23 -21.02
N THR A 221 20.30 4.29 -21.91
CA THR A 221 21.19 3.59 -22.86
C THR A 221 20.90 4.06 -24.26
#